data_AF-L8IJM1-F1
#
_entry.id   AF-L8IJM1-F1
#
_cell.length_a   1.000
_cell.length_b   1.000
_cell.length_c   1.000
_cell.angle_alpha   90.00
_cell.angle_beta   90.00
_cell.angle_gamma   90.00
#
_symmetry.space_group_name_H-M   'P 1'
#
loop_
_entity.id
_entity.type
_entity.pdbx_description
1 polymer ?
#
loop_
_entity_poly.entity_id
_entity_poly.type
_entity_poly.pdbx_seq_one_letter_code
_entity_poly.pdbx_strand_id
1 'polypeptide(L)'
;TRLRDCHTKYVRLRDCHTKYVRLRDCHTKYVRLRDCHTKYVRLRDCHTKYVRLRDCHTKYVRLRDCHTKYVRLRDCHTKYVRLRDCHTKYVRLRDCHTKYVRLRDCHTKYVRLRDCHTKYVRLRDCHTKYVRLRDCHTKYIRLRDCHTKYVRQR
;
A
#
# COMPACT_ATOMS: atom_id res chain seq x y z
N THR A 1 -18.32 -2.02 -2.22
CA THR A 1 -18.48 -0.88 -1.30
C THR A 1 -18.01 0.41 -1.94
N ARG A 2 -18.83 1.46 -1.92
CA ARG A 2 -18.47 2.79 -2.39
C ARG A 2 -18.77 3.78 -1.26
N LEU A 3 -17.79 4.57 -0.87
CA LEU A 3 -17.94 5.67 0.08
C LEU A 3 -17.46 6.96 -0.57
N ARG A 4 -18.14 8.06 -0.25
CA ARG A 4 -17.86 9.39 -0.77
C ARG A 4 -18.11 10.40 0.33
N ASP A 5 -17.29 11.45 0.39
CA ASP A 5 -17.50 12.63 1.26
C ASP A 5 -17.74 12.22 2.73
N CYS A 6 -16.84 11.37 3.25
CA CYS A 6 -17.11 10.60 4.47
C CYS A 6 -16.08 10.80 5.58
N HIS A 7 -16.55 11.03 6.80
CA HIS A 7 -15.73 11.04 8.01
C HIS A 7 -16.08 9.83 8.88
N THR A 8 -15.21 8.82 8.87
CA THR A 8 -15.48 7.56 9.58
C THR A 8 -14.37 7.22 10.57
N LYS A 9 -14.75 6.80 11.78
CA LYS A 9 -13.75 6.37 12.78
C LYS A 9 -13.16 5.01 12.42
N TYR A 10 -14.00 4.08 11.94
CA TYR A 10 -13.59 2.72 11.60
C TYR A 10 -14.24 2.25 10.30
N VAL A 11 -13.45 1.64 9.43
CA VAL A 11 -13.91 0.76 8.36
C VAL A 11 -13.34 -0.62 8.64
N ARG A 12 -14.21 -1.61 8.86
CA ARG A 12 -13.80 -3.00 9.12
C ARG A 12 -14.54 -3.92 8.17
N LEU A 13 -13.80 -4.75 7.44
CA LEU A 13 -14.36 -5.89 6.72
C LEU A 13 -13.65 -7.16 7.14
N ARG A 14 -14.41 -8.24 7.20
CA ARG A 14 -13.97 -9.57 7.59
C ARG A 14 -14.66 -10.58 6.69
N ASP A 15 -13.96 -11.64 6.28
CA ASP A 15 -14.53 -12.80 5.58
C ASP A 15 -15.35 -12.38 4.34
N CYS A 16 -14.74 -11.51 3.51
CA CYS A 16 -15.48 -10.74 2.50
C CYS A 16 -14.99 -10.94 1.07
N HIS A 17 -15.91 -11.17 0.14
CA HIS A 17 -15.64 -11.18 -1.30
C HIS A 17 -16.29 -9.96 -1.95
N THR A 18 -15.47 -9.04 -2.47
CA THR A 18 -15.99 -7.82 -3.11
C THR A 18 -15.37 -7.56 -4.47
N LYS A 19 -16.20 -7.16 -5.44
CA LYS A 19 -15.70 -6.80 -6.77
C LYS A 19 -15.00 -5.43 -6.74
N TYR A 20 -15.56 -4.47 -6.01
CA TYR A 20 -15.02 -3.11 -5.94
C TYR A 20 -15.11 -2.53 -4.51
N VAL A 21 -14.02 -1.94 -4.07
CA VAL A 21 -13.96 -1.00 -2.94
C VAL A 21 -13.49 0.35 -3.49
N ARG A 22 -14.34 1.37 -3.37
CA ARG A 22 -14.03 2.74 -3.85
C ARG A 22 -14.25 3.72 -2.71
N LEU A 23 -13.21 4.47 -2.32
CA LEU A 23 -13.40 5.68 -1.51
C LEU A 23 -12.91 6.90 -2.25
N ARG A 24 -13.62 8.00 -2.03
CA ARG A 24 -13.34 9.31 -2.59
C ARG A 24 -13.62 10.36 -1.52
N ASP A 25 -12.73 11.33 -1.34
CA ASP A 25 -12.97 12.47 -0.45
C ASP A 25 -13.31 12.00 0.99
N CYS A 26 -12.50 11.09 1.55
CA CYS A 26 -12.80 10.44 2.83
C CYS A 26 -11.67 10.56 3.85
N HIS A 27 -12.07 10.79 5.10
CA HIS A 27 -11.21 10.78 6.28
C HIS A 27 -11.54 9.57 7.15
N THR A 28 -10.56 8.69 7.35
CA THR A 28 -10.76 7.46 8.12
C THR A 28 -9.69 7.28 9.19
N LYS A 29 -10.07 7.08 10.45
CA LYS A 29 -9.06 6.84 11.51
C LYS A 29 -8.45 5.44 11.38
N TYR A 30 -9.26 4.41 11.16
CA TYR A 30 -8.79 3.03 11.03
C TYR A 30 -9.48 2.28 9.91
N VAL A 31 -8.70 1.67 9.02
CA VAL A 31 -9.16 0.67 8.05
C VAL A 31 -8.56 -0.68 8.43
N ARG A 32 -9.41 -1.67 8.67
CA ARG A 32 -8.99 -3.05 8.97
C ARG A 32 -9.69 -4.03 8.04
N LEU A 33 -8.90 -4.82 7.32
CA LEU A 33 -9.39 -5.90 6.47
C LEU A 33 -8.75 -7.20 6.92
N ARG A 34 -9.55 -8.25 6.99
CA ARG A 34 -9.13 -9.58 7.39
C ARG A 34 -9.84 -10.59 6.50
N ASP A 35 -9.11 -11.57 5.97
CA ASP A 35 -9.72 -12.70 5.24
C ASP A 35 -10.61 -12.20 4.08
N CYS A 36 -10.09 -11.28 3.26
CA CYS A 36 -10.88 -10.61 2.21
C CYS A 36 -10.27 -10.78 0.80
N HIS A 37 -11.14 -11.02 -0.16
CA HIS A 37 -10.83 -11.09 -1.59
C HIS A 37 -11.46 -9.90 -2.31
N THR A 38 -10.63 -9.03 -2.90
CA THR A 38 -11.11 -7.82 -3.58
C THR A 38 -10.56 -7.72 -5.00
N LYS A 39 -11.43 -7.57 -6.01
CA LYS A 39 -10.93 -7.42 -7.39
C LYS A 39 -10.28 -6.05 -7.61
N TYR A 40 -10.91 -4.98 -7.14
CA TYR A 40 -10.40 -3.61 -7.31
C TYR A 40 -10.56 -2.77 -6.05
N VAL A 41 -9.48 -2.16 -5.61
CA VAL A 41 -9.46 -1.10 -4.59
C VAL A 41 -9.06 0.21 -5.26
N ARG A 42 -9.89 1.24 -5.15
CA ARG A 42 -9.59 2.59 -5.63
C ARG A 42 -9.83 3.62 -4.53
N LEU A 43 -8.79 4.39 -4.24
CA LEU A 43 -8.82 5.48 -3.28
C LEU A 43 -8.39 6.76 -3.99
N ARG A 44 -9.11 7.84 -3.73
CA ARG A 44 -8.84 9.15 -4.28
C ARG A 44 -9.09 10.18 -3.19
N ASP A 45 -8.18 11.13 -2.99
CA ASP A 45 -8.38 12.26 -2.09
C ASP A 45 -8.73 11.76 -0.66
N CYS A 46 -7.91 10.86 -0.11
CA CYS A 46 -8.21 10.15 1.14
C CYS A 46 -7.13 10.34 2.21
N HIS A 47 -7.56 10.56 3.45
CA HIS A 47 -6.69 10.64 4.61
C HIS A 47 -6.98 9.49 5.57
N THR A 48 -5.99 8.62 5.82
CA THR A 48 -6.15 7.48 6.71
C THR A 48 -5.07 7.43 7.79
N LYS A 49 -5.44 7.33 9.07
CA LYS A 49 -4.43 7.24 10.14
C LYS A 49 -3.79 5.85 10.18
N TYR A 50 -4.57 4.78 10.12
CA TYR A 50 -4.06 3.41 10.16
C TYR A 50 -4.75 2.51 9.15
N VAL A 51 -3.96 1.78 8.36
CA VAL A 51 -4.41 0.70 7.48
C VAL A 51 -3.79 -0.61 7.95
N ARG A 52 -4.62 -1.61 8.22
CA ARG A 52 -4.18 -2.97 8.54
C ARG A 52 -4.90 -3.98 7.65
N LEU A 53 -4.16 -4.71 6.83
CA LEU A 53 -4.67 -5.90 6.15
C LEU A 53 -3.97 -7.15 6.68
N ARG A 54 -4.74 -8.24 6.72
CA ARG A 54 -4.27 -9.57 7.08
C ARG A 54 -4.99 -10.59 6.19
N ASP A 55 -4.26 -11.54 5.62
CA ASP A 55 -4.86 -12.65 4.87
C ASP A 55 -5.76 -12.13 3.72
N CYS A 56 -5.20 -11.26 2.86
CA CYS A 56 -5.98 -10.53 1.85
C CYS A 56 -5.43 -10.74 0.43
N HIS A 57 -6.34 -10.96 -0.51
CA HIS A 57 -6.03 -11.07 -1.93
C HIS A 57 -6.67 -9.93 -2.71
N THR A 58 -5.84 -9.13 -3.39
CA THR A 58 -6.32 -8.00 -4.20
C THR A 58 -5.79 -8.03 -5.63
N LYS A 59 -6.66 -7.96 -6.64
CA LYS A 59 -6.15 -7.96 -8.04
C LYS A 59 -5.54 -6.61 -8.41
N TYR A 60 -6.21 -5.50 -8.09
CA TYR A 60 -5.73 -4.15 -8.41
C TYR A 60 -5.92 -3.18 -7.24
N VAL A 61 -4.86 -2.46 -6.89
CA VAL A 61 -4.88 -1.33 -5.97
C VAL A 61 -4.48 -0.07 -6.71
N ARG A 62 -5.31 0.97 -6.63
CA ARG A 62 -5.00 2.30 -7.16
C ARG A 62 -5.28 3.36 -6.09
N LEU A 63 -4.25 4.08 -5.69
CA LEU A 63 -4.39 5.29 -4.86
C LEU A 63 -3.93 6.51 -5.65
N ARG A 64 -4.59 7.63 -5.39
CA ARG A 64 -4.27 8.95 -5.93
C ARG A 64 -4.52 9.98 -4.84
N ASP A 65 -3.60 10.91 -4.62
CA ASP A 65 -3.79 12.03 -3.70
C ASP A 65 -4.17 11.52 -2.28
N CYS A 66 -3.31 10.67 -1.71
CA CYS A 66 -3.63 9.96 -0.46
C CYS A 66 -2.54 10.14 0.61
N HIS A 67 -2.99 10.38 1.84
CA HIS A 67 -2.12 10.50 3.01
C HIS A 67 -2.41 9.40 4.01
N THR A 68 -1.41 8.59 4.34
CA THR A 68 -1.54 7.50 5.31
C THR A 68 -0.46 7.56 6.39
N LYS A 69 -0.83 7.53 7.68
CA LYS A 69 0.20 7.56 8.73
C LYS A 69 0.87 6.19 8.89
N TYR A 70 0.10 5.10 8.93
CA TYR A 70 0.65 3.75 9.08
C TYR A 70 -0.05 2.75 8.16
N VAL A 71 0.75 1.95 7.46
CA VAL A 71 0.30 0.80 6.68
C VAL A 71 0.96 -0.46 7.24
N ARG A 72 0.14 -1.47 7.55
CA ARG A 72 0.60 -2.81 7.95
C ARG A 72 -0.11 -3.87 7.13
N LEU A 73 0.64 -4.62 6.33
CA LEU A 73 0.13 -5.79 5.63
C LEU A 73 0.83 -7.04 6.17
N ARG A 74 0.08 -8.14 6.23
CA ARG A 74 0.57 -9.45 6.61
C ARG A 74 -0.15 -10.49 5.75
N ASP A 75 0.58 -11.43 5.18
CA ASP A 75 -0.02 -12.56 4.43
C ASP A 75 -0.92 -12.03 3.29
N CYS A 76 -0.37 -11.17 2.42
CA CYS A 76 -1.13 -10.44 1.42
C CYS A 76 -0.60 -10.66 0.00
N HIS A 77 -1.52 -10.91 -0.94
CA HIS A 77 -1.19 -11.07 -2.36
C HIS A 77 -1.85 -9.98 -3.19
N THR A 78 -1.04 -9.22 -3.94
CA THR A 78 -1.55 -8.18 -4.83
C THR A 78 -1.01 -8.31 -6.26
N LYS A 79 -1.87 -8.32 -7.28
CA LYS A 79 -1.35 -8.43 -8.66
C LYS A 79 -0.77 -7.10 -9.15
N TYR A 80 -1.45 -5.98 -8.92
CA TYR A 80 -1.00 -4.66 -9.34
C TYR A 80 -1.22 -3.59 -8.28
N VAL A 81 -0.19 -2.80 -8.00
CA VAL A 81 -0.26 -1.61 -7.16
C VAL A 81 0.15 -0.39 -7.98
N ARG A 82 -0.70 0.64 -7.97
CA ARG A 82 -0.40 1.94 -8.56
C ARG A 82 -0.69 3.05 -7.56
N LEU A 83 0.34 3.78 -7.16
CA LEU A 83 0.21 4.98 -6.32
C LEU A 83 0.65 6.20 -7.13
N ARG A 84 -0.01 7.32 -6.90
CA ARG A 84 0.32 8.62 -7.45
C ARG A 84 0.06 9.67 -6.39
N ASP A 85 0.99 10.61 -6.17
CA ASP A 85 0.79 11.73 -5.26
C ASP A 85 0.42 11.23 -3.84
N CYS A 86 1.26 10.34 -3.28
CA CYS A 86 0.95 9.65 -2.03
C CYS A 86 2.03 9.86 -0.96
N HIS A 87 1.58 10.14 0.27
CA HIS A 87 2.46 10.31 1.42
C HIS A 87 2.17 9.26 2.49
N THR A 88 3.20 8.50 2.87
CA THR A 88 3.08 7.49 3.93
C THR A 88 4.16 7.63 4.99
N LYS A 89 3.80 7.72 6.28
CA LYS A 89 4.85 7.84 7.32
C LYS A 89 5.54 6.50 7.59
N TYR A 90 4.79 5.41 7.73
CA TYR A 90 5.33 4.08 7.99
C TYR A 90 4.65 3.00 7.16
N VAL A 91 5.45 2.14 6.55
CA VAL A 91 5.01 0.93 5.85
C VAL A 91 5.68 -0.28 6.49
N ARG A 92 4.89 -1.28 6.87
CA ARG A 92 5.37 -2.59 7.31
C ARG A 92 4.67 -3.70 6.54
N LEU A 93 5.42 -4.43 5.75
CA LEU A 93 4.95 -5.62 5.04
C LEU A 93 5.64 -6.85 5.60
N ARG A 94 4.89 -7.95 5.70
CA ARG A 94 5.39 -9.27 6.10
C ARG A 94 4.68 -10.31 5.24
N ASP A 95 5.42 -11.26 4.67
CA ASP A 95 4.83 -12.38 3.93
C ASP A 95 3.92 -11.86 2.79
N CYS A 96 4.46 -10.99 1.94
CA CYS A 96 3.69 -10.27 0.92
C CYS A 96 4.23 -10.52 -0.49
N HIS A 97 3.32 -10.82 -1.41
CA HIS A 97 3.67 -11.04 -2.82
C HIS A 97 2.97 -10.02 -3.72
N THR A 98 3.76 -9.30 -4.53
CA THR A 98 3.23 -8.33 -5.49
C THR A 98 3.78 -8.56 -6.89
N LYS A 99 2.93 -8.66 -7.92
CA LYS A 99 3.46 -8.85 -9.29
C LYS A 99 4.03 -7.55 -9.86
N TYR A 100 3.31 -6.44 -9.75
CA TYR A 100 3.74 -5.14 -10.27
C TYR A 100 3.47 -4.01 -9.28
N VAL A 101 4.48 -3.17 -9.08
CA VAL A 101 4.38 -1.92 -8.33
C VAL A 101 4.78 -0.75 -9.22
N ARG A 102 3.92 0.26 -9.29
CA ARG A 102 4.21 1.54 -9.93
C ARG A 102 3.92 2.70 -8.98
N LEU A 103 4.95 3.42 -8.58
CA LEU A 103 4.83 4.63 -7.76
C LEU A 103 5.28 5.84 -8.59
N ARG A 104 4.59 6.95 -8.40
CA ARG A 104 4.93 8.25 -8.97
C ARG A 104 4.66 9.33 -7.92
N ASP A 105 5.59 10.25 -7.73
CA ASP A 105 5.39 11.40 -6.83
C ASP A 105 5.02 10.92 -5.40
N CYS A 106 5.83 10.04 -4.84
CA CYS A 106 5.52 9.36 -3.57
C CYS A 106 6.60 9.58 -2.51
N HIS A 107 6.18 9.88 -1.28
CA HIS A 107 7.08 10.08 -0.14
C HIS A 107 6.79 9.09 0.98
N THR A 108 7.80 8.34 1.41
CA THR A 108 7.70 7.42 2.54
C THR A 108 8.79 7.64 3.58
N LYS A 109 8.44 7.83 4.86
CA LYS A 109 9.51 8.04 5.87
C LYS A 109 10.21 6.74 6.24
N TYR A 110 9.46 5.67 6.50
CA TYR A 110 10.04 4.37 6.89
C TYR A 110 9.35 3.22 6.17
N VAL A 111 10.15 2.32 5.61
CA VAL A 111 9.71 1.05 5.02
C VAL A 111 10.39 -0.10 5.74
N ARG A 112 9.61 -1.08 6.18
CA ARG A 112 10.11 -2.36 6.68
C ARG A 112 9.44 -3.49 5.92
N LEU A 113 10.21 -4.24 5.14
CA LEU A 113 9.77 -5.43 4.44
C LEU A 113 10.43 -6.65 5.07
N ARG A 114 9.67 -7.74 5.16
CA ARG A 114 10.13 -9.05 5.59
C ARG A 114 9.44 -10.12 4.75
N ASP A 115 10.18 -11.08 4.21
CA ASP A 115 9.61 -12.22 3.48
C ASP A 115 8.71 -11.71 2.33
N CYS A 116 9.25 -10.79 1.50
CA CYS A 116 8.46 -10.09 0.47
C CYS A 116 9.02 -10.33 -0.93
N HIS A 117 8.14 -10.66 -1.87
CA HIS A 117 8.51 -10.89 -3.26
C HIS A 117 7.79 -9.92 -4.19
N THR A 118 8.54 -9.20 -5.02
CA THR A 118 7.98 -8.34 -6.07
C THR A 118 8.56 -8.66 -7.43
N LYS A 119 7.75 -8.89 -8.46
CA LYS A 119 8.31 -9.20 -9.79
C LYS A 119 8.85 -7.95 -10.49
N TYR A 120 8.08 -6.86 -10.50
CA TYR A 120 8.46 -5.61 -11.16
C TYR A 120 8.16 -4.40 -10.29
N VAL A 121 9.13 -3.50 -10.19
CA VAL A 121 9.00 -2.20 -9.52
C VAL A 121 9.37 -1.09 -10.49
N ARG A 122 8.50 -0.09 -10.61
CA ARG A 122 8.79 1.17 -11.30
C ARG A 122 8.53 2.34 -10.37
N LEU A 123 9.57 3.08 -10.04
CA LEU A 123 9.49 4.30 -9.23
C LEU A 123 9.89 5.50 -10.09
N ARG A 124 9.18 6.61 -9.90
CA ARG A 124 9.49 7.90 -10.51
C ARG A 124 9.21 8.99 -9.49
N ASP A 125 10.13 9.93 -9.30
CA ASP A 125 9.94 11.08 -8.41
C ASP A 125 9.56 10.61 -6.97
N CYS A 126 10.35 9.69 -6.40
CA CYS A 126 10.03 9.02 -5.13
C CYS A 126 11.13 9.21 -4.07
N HIS A 127 10.72 9.55 -2.85
CA HIS A 127 11.64 9.75 -1.73
C HIS A 127 11.34 8.82 -0.57
N THR A 128 12.35 8.08 -0.11
CA THR A 128 12.26 7.25 1.09
C THR A 128 13.36 7.59 2.09
N LYS A 129 13.06 7.80 3.38
CA LYS A 129 14.12 8.12 4.35
C LYS A 129 14.86 6.87 4.82
N TYR A 130 14.13 5.83 5.22
CA TYR A 130 14.71 4.59 5.71
C TYR A 130 14.02 3.36 5.12
N VAL A 131 14.82 2.40 4.69
CA VAL A 131 14.36 1.09 4.22
C VAL A 131 15.07 -0.01 5.02
N ARG A 132 14.30 -0.95 5.56
CA ARG A 132 14.81 -2.20 6.13
C ARG A 132 14.19 -3.37 5.37
N LEU A 133 15.03 -4.21 4.79
CA LEU A 133 14.64 -5.43 4.10
C LEU A 133 15.12 -6.63 4.93
N ARG A 134 14.31 -7.69 4.91
CA ARG A 134 14.67 -9.02 5.42
C ARG A 134 14.09 -10.06 4.46
N ASP A 135 14.91 -10.94 3.90
CA ASP A 135 14.42 -12.06 3.08
C ASP A 135 13.48 -11.56 1.93
N CYS A 136 13.95 -10.55 1.18
CA CYS A 136 13.15 -9.87 0.16
C CYS A 136 13.75 -10.02 -1.24
N HIS A 137 12.91 -10.31 -2.22
CA HIS A 137 13.35 -10.49 -3.61
C HIS A 137 12.59 -9.57 -4.56
N THR A 138 13.32 -8.88 -5.45
CA THR A 138 12.74 -8.14 -6.57
C THR A 138 13.44 -8.49 -7.87
N LYS A 139 12.68 -8.90 -8.90
CA LYS A 139 13.29 -9.35 -10.17
C LYS A 139 13.71 -8.20 -11.08
N TYR A 140 12.87 -7.16 -11.18
CA TYR A 140 13.15 -6.01 -12.04
C TYR A 140 12.82 -4.71 -11.33
N ILE A 141 13.74 -3.74 -11.42
CA ILE A 141 13.58 -2.40 -10.84
C ILE A 141 13.92 -1.35 -11.90
N ARG A 142 13.04 -0.35 -12.05
CA ARG A 142 13.32 0.87 -12.81
C ARG A 142 13.08 2.08 -11.91
N LEU A 143 14.13 2.89 -11.73
CA LEU A 143 14.10 4.12 -10.93
C LEU A 143 14.32 5.32 -11.85
N ARG A 144 13.69 6.44 -11.51
CA ARG A 144 13.97 7.74 -12.12
C ARG A 144 13.73 8.81 -11.07
N ASP A 145 14.68 9.69 -10.82
CA ASP A 145 14.53 10.80 -9.87
C ASP A 145 14.10 10.29 -8.48
N CYS A 146 14.76 9.23 -7.99
CA CYS A 146 14.40 8.57 -6.72
C CYS A 146 15.55 8.68 -5.72
N HIS A 147 15.21 9.01 -4.48
CA HIS A 147 16.20 9.15 -3.40
C HIS A 147 15.86 8.27 -2.20
N THR A 148 16.84 7.52 -1.71
CA THR A 148 16.74 6.80 -0.43
C THR A 148 17.92 7.14 0.48
N LYS A 149 17.65 7.65 1.70
CA LYS A 149 18.74 8.10 2.59
C LYS A 149 19.47 6.93 3.27
N TYR A 150 18.73 5.91 3.70
CA TYR A 150 19.32 4.76 4.38
C TYR A 150 18.63 3.46 3.96
N VAL A 151 19.44 2.45 3.65
CA VAL A 151 18.98 1.08 3.36
C VAL A 151 19.75 0.12 4.24
N ARG A 152 19.03 -0.77 4.93
CA ARG A 152 19.60 -1.95 5.58
C ARG A 152 18.97 -3.20 5.02
N GLN A 153 19.79 -4.11 4.51
CA GLN A 153 19.39 -5.42 4.05
C GLN A 153 19.99 -6.48 4.97
N ARG A 154 19.17 -7.46 5.34
CA ARG A 154 19.53 -8.72 5.99
C ARG A 154 18.75 -9.83 5.30
#